data_AF-A0A7C3MGR7-F1
#
_entry.id   AF-A0A7C3MGR7-F1
#
_cell.length_a   1.000
_cell.length_b   1.000
_cell.length_c   1.000
_cell.angle_alpha   90.00
_cell.angle_beta   90.00
_cell.angle_gamma   90.00
#
_symmetry.space_group_name_H-M   'P 1'
#
loop_
_entity.id
_entity.type
_entity.pdbx_description
1 polymer ?
#
loop_
_entity_poly.entity_id
_entity_poly.type
_entity_poly.pdbx_seq_one_letter_code
_entity_poly.pdbx_strand_id
1 'polypeptide(L)'
;MATITLRKGKNLVDVFRIEKDEILIGREKDNDIVIPDKSVSRKHLKITKRFDGYYLEDLGSANGTYFKNEKITEKILETGDIIYIGTTGINIFFEDELSKREDYQPTIADVTRFIEFKEAELKEKGEPFELDLSKFEEKRMTEKPKKAPEKKEKRSPVRIILYLLVFFLLLIVILSVLPKKGGEKKEVVEKRGPAPKINVPIKDLTDYNMLQKKINALSSEGEQFLSVCESNISKLTTENTKENRELLSFLSENISNARSKITESSNLAYQSKKGFSEDIFNAIEAGKAREETITFLMEKNEKLSIKLEELQRKIDEIKNSLQAKIGEEASNLLEQARTAFQKGKYQECIDLTNKVLEIDPQNSSAKELQDSAVKKVEETKKAQMERAQREIQIKKSYDSLSTHYRLGVSYIQRERLFMGLQEWDYAQKEWNTLKSLASPPNTYYQEAEKLIRDINSRYMGIAQKRKERISEAIRLYREGERYREIDSKKALQYYREVLEVLKDPDEEYFQKAKKRIQAIEEIQ
;
A
#
# COMPACT_ATOMS: atom_id res chain seq x y z
N MET A 1 -5.04 3.83 -29.31
CA MET A 1 -6.35 3.76 -30.00
C MET A 1 -7.19 2.70 -29.32
N ALA A 2 -8.52 2.80 -29.35
CA ALA A 2 -9.36 1.80 -28.71
C ALA A 2 -9.69 0.61 -29.61
N THR A 3 -9.87 -0.54 -28.99
CA THR A 3 -10.16 -1.82 -29.62
C THR A 3 -11.35 -2.49 -28.94
N ILE A 4 -12.16 -3.15 -29.74
CA ILE A 4 -13.29 -3.99 -29.33
C ILE A 4 -12.93 -5.42 -29.67
N THR A 5 -12.81 -6.25 -28.65
CA THR A 5 -12.63 -7.68 -28.81
C THR A 5 -13.97 -8.37 -28.65
N LEU A 6 -14.47 -9.00 -29.72
CA LEU A 6 -15.72 -9.74 -29.71
C LEU A 6 -15.47 -11.20 -29.33
N ARG A 7 -16.19 -11.70 -28.32
CA ARG A 7 -16.10 -13.10 -27.87
C ARG A 7 -17.48 -13.73 -27.78
N LYS A 8 -17.54 -15.04 -28.03
CA LYS A 8 -18.71 -15.89 -27.78
C LYS A 8 -18.29 -17.03 -26.86
N GLY A 9 -18.71 -16.96 -25.59
CA GLY A 9 -18.16 -17.84 -24.54
C GLY A 9 -16.66 -17.59 -24.33
N LYS A 10 -15.85 -18.64 -24.41
CA LYS A 10 -14.37 -18.55 -24.29
C LYS A 10 -13.65 -18.27 -25.62
N ASN A 11 -14.37 -18.33 -26.75
CA ASN A 11 -13.76 -18.22 -28.07
C ASN A 11 -13.72 -16.76 -28.51
N LEU A 12 -12.53 -16.34 -28.94
CA LEU A 12 -12.34 -15.09 -29.66
C LEU A 12 -13.02 -15.21 -31.03
N VAL A 13 -13.90 -14.26 -31.34
CA VAL A 13 -14.55 -14.18 -32.65
C VAL A 13 -13.73 -13.29 -33.56
N ASP A 14 -13.49 -12.04 -33.14
CA ASP A 14 -12.70 -11.08 -33.91
C ASP A 14 -12.27 -9.89 -33.03
N VAL A 15 -11.35 -9.06 -33.54
CA VAL A 15 -10.88 -7.82 -32.91
C VAL A 15 -11.02 -6.66 -33.87
N PHE A 16 -11.83 -5.68 -33.48
CA PHE A 16 -12.12 -4.50 -34.28
C PHE A 16 -11.43 -3.28 -33.67
N ARG A 17 -10.78 -2.47 -34.51
CA ARG A 17 -10.26 -1.16 -34.11
C ARG A 17 -11.36 -0.13 -34.19
N ILE A 18 -11.45 0.73 -33.18
CA ILE A 18 -12.38 1.86 -33.21
C ILE A 18 -11.75 3.01 -33.99
N GLU A 19 -12.00 3.02 -35.30
CA GLU A 19 -11.47 4.03 -36.22
C GLU A 19 -12.48 5.15 -36.54
N LYS A 20 -13.76 4.91 -36.27
CA LYS A 20 -14.86 5.86 -36.50
C LYS A 20 -15.29 6.52 -35.18
N ASP A 21 -15.83 7.73 -35.28
CA ASP A 21 -16.41 8.45 -34.14
C ASP A 21 -17.69 7.78 -33.62
N GLU A 22 -18.38 7.02 -34.47
CA GLU A 22 -19.52 6.17 -34.10
C GLU A 22 -19.33 4.79 -34.72
N ILE A 23 -19.55 3.74 -33.92
CA ILE A 23 -19.55 2.34 -34.35
C ILE A 23 -20.88 1.73 -33.97
N LEU A 24 -21.62 1.26 -34.97
CA LEU A 24 -22.84 0.50 -34.80
C LEU A 24 -22.51 -0.98 -34.66
N ILE A 25 -23.14 -1.61 -33.67
CA ILE A 25 -23.01 -3.04 -33.40
C ILE A 25 -24.39 -3.68 -33.42
N GLY A 26 -24.54 -4.71 -34.24
CA GLY A 26 -25.83 -5.39 -34.42
C GLY A 26 -25.74 -6.56 -35.38
N ARG A 27 -26.87 -7.24 -35.60
CA ARG A 27 -26.92 -8.41 -36.49
C ARG A 27 -27.05 -8.04 -37.97
N GLU A 28 -27.60 -6.88 -38.30
CA GLU A 28 -27.73 -6.48 -39.69
C GLU A 28 -26.38 -6.13 -40.31
N LYS A 29 -26.28 -6.34 -41.64
CA LYS A 29 -25.04 -6.14 -42.39
C LYS A 29 -24.65 -4.68 -42.56
N ASP A 30 -25.53 -3.75 -42.22
CA ASP A 30 -25.31 -2.31 -42.27
C ASP A 30 -24.60 -1.78 -41.02
N ASN A 31 -24.39 -2.61 -39.99
CA ASN A 31 -23.59 -2.27 -38.82
C ASN A 31 -22.09 -2.38 -39.12
N ASP A 32 -21.29 -1.57 -38.42
CA ASP A 32 -19.83 -1.61 -38.52
C ASP A 32 -19.25 -2.90 -37.94
N ILE A 33 -19.82 -3.38 -36.83
CA ILE A 33 -19.52 -4.69 -36.25
C ILE A 33 -20.76 -5.56 -36.37
N VAL A 34 -20.71 -6.47 -37.34
CA VAL A 34 -21.81 -7.39 -37.63
C VAL A 34 -21.68 -8.64 -36.76
N ILE A 35 -22.68 -8.88 -35.92
CA ILE A 35 -22.77 -10.05 -35.05
C ILE A 35 -23.96 -10.89 -35.52
N PRO A 36 -23.74 -11.91 -36.39
CA PRO A 36 -24.83 -12.65 -37.04
C PRO A 36 -25.54 -13.65 -36.11
N ASP A 37 -26.01 -13.19 -34.94
CA ASP A 37 -26.67 -13.99 -33.91
C ASP A 37 -28.12 -13.56 -33.70
N LYS A 38 -29.05 -14.52 -33.68
CA LYS A 38 -30.49 -14.24 -33.58
C LYS A 38 -30.88 -13.52 -32.28
N SER A 39 -30.09 -13.67 -31.22
CA SER A 39 -30.31 -13.00 -29.94
C SER A 39 -29.83 -11.54 -29.93
N VAL A 40 -29.11 -11.10 -30.97
CA VAL A 40 -28.69 -9.72 -31.16
C VAL A 40 -29.70 -9.01 -32.09
N SER A 41 -30.19 -7.86 -31.63
CA SER A 41 -31.04 -6.96 -32.41
C SER A 41 -30.35 -6.50 -33.70
N ARG A 42 -31.17 -6.08 -34.66
CA ARG A 42 -30.72 -5.60 -35.97
C ARG A 42 -29.69 -4.48 -35.85
N LYS A 43 -30.03 -3.44 -35.11
CA LYS A 43 -29.12 -2.43 -34.54
C LYS A 43 -29.25 -2.57 -33.03
N HIS A 44 -28.20 -3.03 -32.36
CA HIS A 44 -28.30 -3.41 -30.94
C HIS A 44 -27.83 -2.29 -30.04
N LEU A 45 -26.63 -1.80 -30.29
CA LEU A 45 -26.03 -0.73 -29.55
C LEU A 45 -25.08 0.05 -30.45
N LYS A 46 -24.73 1.24 -30.02
CA LYS A 46 -23.65 2.01 -30.62
C LYS A 46 -22.61 2.37 -29.58
N ILE A 47 -21.37 2.49 -30.05
CA ILE A 47 -20.28 3.06 -29.29
C ILE A 47 -19.89 4.36 -29.97
N THR A 48 -20.04 5.46 -29.27
CA THR A 48 -19.66 6.79 -29.74
C THR A 48 -18.39 7.23 -29.01
N LYS A 49 -17.35 7.54 -29.77
CA LYS A 49 -16.15 8.19 -29.25
C LYS A 49 -16.47 9.66 -28.98
N ARG A 50 -16.28 10.09 -27.73
CA ARG A 50 -16.43 11.48 -27.28
C ARG A 50 -15.07 11.99 -26.79
N PHE A 51 -15.00 13.28 -26.43
CA PHE A 51 -13.74 13.92 -26.04
C PHE A 51 -13.19 13.42 -24.69
N ASP A 52 -14.07 12.94 -23.82
CA ASP A 52 -13.80 12.46 -22.46
C ASP A 52 -13.83 10.92 -22.33
N GLY A 53 -14.04 10.19 -23.43
CA GLY A 53 -14.01 8.73 -23.44
C GLY A 53 -14.91 8.10 -24.50
N TYR A 54 -15.18 6.81 -24.36
CA TYR A 54 -16.06 6.07 -25.27
C TYR A 54 -17.38 5.79 -24.54
N TYR A 55 -18.49 6.04 -25.22
CA TYR A 55 -19.82 5.93 -24.65
C TYR A 55 -20.58 4.85 -25.38
N LEU A 56 -21.10 3.89 -24.63
CA LEU A 56 -22.01 2.88 -25.12
C LEU A 56 -23.45 3.36 -24.91
N GLU A 57 -24.28 3.20 -25.93
CA GLU A 57 -25.73 3.42 -25.88
C GLU A 57 -26.45 2.21 -26.50
N ASP A 58 -27.37 1.61 -25.74
CA ASP A 58 -28.27 0.54 -26.23
C ASP A 58 -29.40 1.16 -27.06
N LEU A 59 -29.61 0.68 -28.28
CA LEU A 59 -30.55 1.26 -29.24
C LEU A 59 -31.95 0.66 -29.13
N GLY A 60 -32.38 0.35 -27.90
CA GLY A 60 -33.67 -0.31 -27.64
C GLY A 60 -33.64 -1.79 -28.00
N SER A 61 -32.55 -2.47 -27.66
CA SER A 61 -32.37 -3.87 -28.03
C SER A 61 -33.38 -4.79 -27.34
N ALA A 62 -33.91 -5.77 -28.08
CA ALA A 62 -34.96 -6.67 -27.58
C ALA A 62 -34.53 -7.48 -26.35
N ASN A 63 -33.25 -7.89 -26.31
CA ASN A 63 -32.70 -8.68 -25.21
C ASN A 63 -31.87 -7.84 -24.22
N GLY A 64 -31.58 -6.58 -24.51
CA GLY A 64 -30.81 -5.71 -23.64
C GLY A 64 -29.29 -5.86 -23.76
N THR A 65 -28.60 -4.81 -23.31
CA THR A 65 -27.15 -4.77 -23.07
C THR A 65 -26.87 -4.81 -21.57
N TYR A 66 -25.85 -5.54 -21.14
CA TYR A 66 -25.55 -5.78 -19.72
C TYR A 66 -24.08 -5.53 -19.37
N PHE A 67 -23.86 -4.95 -18.20
CA PHE A 67 -22.54 -4.79 -17.58
C PHE A 67 -22.59 -5.29 -16.13
N LYS A 68 -21.65 -6.15 -15.73
CA LYS A 68 -21.60 -6.75 -14.37
C LYS A 68 -22.96 -7.29 -13.89
N ASN A 69 -23.68 -7.96 -14.79
CA ASN A 69 -25.02 -8.54 -14.60
C ASN A 69 -26.18 -7.53 -14.44
N GLU A 70 -25.94 -6.24 -14.64
CA GLU A 70 -26.98 -5.21 -14.63
C GLU A 70 -27.30 -4.76 -16.05
N LYS A 71 -28.60 -4.59 -16.37
CA LYS A 71 -29.04 -4.09 -17.68
C LYS A 71 -28.74 -2.59 -17.76
N ILE A 72 -28.08 -2.17 -18.82
CA ILE A 72 -27.70 -0.78 -19.04
C ILE A 72 -28.34 -0.24 -20.32
N THR A 73 -28.69 1.04 -20.31
CA THR A 73 -29.14 1.78 -21.49
C THR A 73 -28.04 2.69 -22.02
N GLU A 74 -27.20 3.22 -21.13
CA GLU A 74 -26.01 4.02 -21.46
C GLU A 74 -24.88 3.72 -20.47
N LYS A 75 -23.62 3.79 -20.92
CA LYS A 75 -22.44 3.65 -20.06
C LYS A 75 -21.21 4.30 -20.67
N ILE A 76 -20.42 4.99 -19.85
CA ILE A 76 -19.03 5.34 -20.17
C ILE A 76 -18.18 4.08 -20.08
N LEU A 77 -17.52 3.72 -21.18
CA LEU A 77 -16.64 2.56 -21.29
C LEU A 77 -15.27 2.88 -20.73
N GLU A 78 -14.81 2.04 -19.80
CA GLU A 78 -13.45 2.08 -19.27
C GLU A 78 -12.67 0.87 -19.80
N THR A 79 -11.36 1.03 -19.99
CA THR A 79 -10.48 -0.07 -20.40
C THR A 79 -10.61 -1.24 -19.43
N GLY A 80 -10.92 -2.42 -19.97
CA GLY A 80 -11.17 -3.63 -19.19
C GLY A 80 -12.65 -3.98 -19.02
N ASP A 81 -13.56 -3.10 -19.44
CA ASP A 81 -14.99 -3.38 -19.37
C ASP A 81 -15.40 -4.54 -20.28
N ILE A 82 -16.25 -5.43 -19.74
CA ILE A 82 -16.87 -6.54 -20.47
C ILE A 82 -18.38 -6.29 -20.52
N ILE A 83 -18.88 -6.09 -21.74
CA ILE A 83 -20.29 -5.83 -22.02
C ILE A 83 -20.92 -7.07 -22.64
N TYR A 84 -22.01 -7.56 -22.07
CA TYR A 84 -22.76 -8.70 -22.59
C TYR A 84 -23.96 -8.23 -23.41
N ILE A 85 -24.19 -8.89 -24.54
CA ILE A 85 -25.30 -8.58 -25.45
C ILE A 85 -26.04 -9.84 -25.86
N GLY A 86 -27.37 -9.73 -25.93
CA GLY A 86 -28.22 -10.87 -26.24
C GLY A 86 -28.21 -11.95 -25.14
N THR A 87 -28.60 -13.17 -25.48
CA THR A 87 -28.79 -14.29 -24.53
C THR A 87 -27.81 -15.44 -24.72
N THR A 88 -26.93 -15.36 -25.72
CA THR A 88 -26.03 -16.46 -26.14
C THR A 88 -24.58 -16.32 -25.64
N GLY A 89 -24.35 -15.56 -24.56
CA GLY A 89 -23.02 -15.39 -23.96
C GLY A 89 -22.03 -14.63 -24.84
N ILE A 90 -22.53 -13.74 -25.70
CA ILE A 90 -21.70 -12.84 -26.51
C ILE A 90 -21.26 -11.69 -25.62
N ASN A 91 -19.96 -11.38 -25.64
CA ASN A 91 -19.42 -10.24 -24.94
C ASN A 91 -18.45 -9.44 -25.80
N ILE A 92 -18.46 -8.13 -25.53
CA ILE A 92 -17.60 -7.11 -26.10
C ILE A 92 -16.64 -6.73 -24.97
N PHE A 93 -15.36 -7.00 -25.16
CA PHE A 93 -14.30 -6.50 -24.28
C PHE A 93 -13.71 -5.23 -24.88
N PHE A 94 -13.71 -4.16 -24.09
CA PHE A 94 -13.23 -2.86 -24.52
C PHE A 94 -11.85 -2.57 -23.95
N GLU A 95 -10.91 -2.18 -24.82
CA GLU A 95 -9.56 -1.77 -24.41
C GLU A 95 -9.13 -0.52 -25.17
N ASP A 96 -8.89 0.58 -24.46
CA ASP A 96 -8.32 1.80 -25.02
C ASP A 96 -6.82 1.92 -24.71
N GLU A 97 -5.98 1.83 -25.74
CA GLU A 97 -4.53 2.02 -25.56
C GLU A 97 -4.16 3.46 -25.14
N LEU A 98 -5.06 4.44 -25.32
CA LEU A 98 -4.83 5.83 -24.85
C LEU A 98 -5.11 6.00 -23.37
N SER A 99 -5.90 5.14 -22.73
CA SER A 99 -6.08 5.17 -21.27
C SER A 99 -4.83 4.70 -20.50
N LYS A 100 -3.78 4.26 -21.21
CA LYS A 100 -2.43 4.00 -20.70
C LYS A 100 -1.47 5.21 -20.88
N ARG A 101 -1.93 6.33 -21.45
CA ARG A 101 -1.17 7.59 -21.52
C ARG A 101 -1.78 8.62 -20.57
N GLU A 102 -1.04 9.01 -19.53
CA GLU A 102 -1.39 10.05 -18.54
C GLU A 102 -1.51 11.48 -19.13
N ASP A 103 -1.45 11.63 -20.45
CA ASP A 103 -1.07 12.84 -21.15
C ASP A 103 -1.95 13.22 -22.37
N TYR A 104 -3.12 12.60 -22.58
CA TYR A 104 -4.07 13.01 -23.62
C TYR A 104 -4.81 14.34 -23.28
N GLN A 105 -4.77 15.32 -24.19
CA GLN A 105 -5.42 16.63 -24.09
C GLN A 105 -6.36 16.81 -25.30
N PRO A 106 -7.68 17.02 -25.11
CA PRO A 106 -8.63 17.16 -26.22
C PRO A 106 -8.41 18.46 -27.01
N THR A 107 -8.58 18.41 -28.33
CA THR A 107 -8.36 19.56 -29.23
C THR A 107 -9.65 20.39 -29.42
N ILE A 108 -9.53 21.59 -29.98
CA ILE A 108 -10.66 22.51 -30.24
C ILE A 108 -11.70 21.90 -31.19
N ALA A 109 -11.28 21.08 -32.15
CA ALA A 109 -12.18 20.39 -33.07
C ALA A 109 -13.02 19.32 -32.33
N ASP A 110 -12.43 18.64 -31.34
CA ASP A 110 -13.08 17.60 -30.55
C ASP A 110 -14.19 18.16 -29.65
N VAL A 111 -13.94 19.33 -29.03
CA VAL A 111 -14.91 20.05 -28.18
C VAL A 111 -16.06 20.63 -29.01
N THR A 112 -15.76 21.15 -30.20
CA THR A 112 -16.77 21.76 -31.08
C THR A 112 -17.76 20.69 -31.60
N ARG A 113 -17.24 19.52 -32.01
CA ARG A 113 -18.06 18.39 -32.48
C ARG A 113 -18.92 17.79 -31.35
N PHE A 114 -18.46 17.84 -30.09
CA PHE A 114 -19.24 17.43 -28.92
C PHE A 114 -20.47 18.32 -28.66
N ILE A 115 -20.31 19.65 -28.81
CA ILE A 115 -21.40 20.61 -28.64
C ILE A 115 -22.46 20.42 -29.74
N GLU A 116 -22.02 20.28 -31.00
CA GLU A 116 -22.91 20.05 -32.14
C GLU A 116 -23.70 18.73 -32.02
N PHE A 117 -23.06 17.67 -31.51
CA PHE A 117 -23.70 16.38 -31.26
C PHE A 117 -24.76 16.46 -30.14
N LYS A 118 -24.45 17.12 -29.01
CA LYS A 118 -25.41 17.28 -27.90
C LYS A 118 -26.61 18.13 -28.29
N GLU A 119 -26.41 19.16 -29.11
CA GLU A 119 -27.50 19.97 -29.66
C GLU A 119 -28.40 19.18 -30.63
N ALA A 120 -27.87 18.20 -31.36
CA ALA A 120 -28.64 17.32 -32.23
C ALA A 120 -29.43 16.25 -31.45
N GLU A 121 -28.80 15.61 -30.46
CA GLU A 121 -29.40 14.58 -29.59
C GLU A 121 -30.61 15.13 -28.80
N LEU A 122 -30.50 16.37 -28.29
CA LEU A 122 -31.55 17.04 -27.53
C LEU A 122 -32.70 17.55 -28.42
N LYS A 123 -32.43 17.84 -29.70
CA LYS A 123 -33.49 18.19 -30.68
C LYS A 123 -34.30 16.98 -31.10
N GLU A 124 -33.70 15.80 -31.16
CA GLU A 124 -34.36 14.56 -31.59
C GLU A 124 -35.26 13.96 -30.49
N LYS A 125 -34.93 14.17 -29.20
CA LYS A 125 -35.72 13.69 -28.05
C LYS A 125 -36.90 14.59 -27.65
N GLY A 126 -37.07 15.77 -28.26
CA GLY A 126 -38.24 16.65 -28.05
C GLY A 126 -38.40 17.22 -26.62
N GLU A 127 -37.42 17.03 -25.74
CA GLU A 127 -37.48 17.53 -24.36
C GLU A 127 -36.70 18.85 -24.23
N PRO A 128 -37.31 19.91 -23.66
CA PRO A 128 -36.56 21.10 -23.29
C PRO A 128 -35.60 20.74 -22.15
N PHE A 129 -34.34 21.18 -22.26
CA PHE A 129 -33.37 21.10 -21.18
C PHE A 129 -33.89 21.91 -19.97
N GLU A 130 -34.40 21.22 -18.95
CA GLU A 130 -34.79 21.82 -17.67
C GLU A 130 -33.90 21.22 -16.58
N LEU A 131 -32.86 21.96 -16.20
CA LEU A 131 -32.01 21.61 -15.06
C LEU A 131 -32.79 21.91 -13.77
N ASP A 132 -33.48 20.90 -13.23
CA ASP A 132 -34.22 20.99 -11.97
C ASP A 132 -33.26 21.07 -10.76
N LEU A 133 -32.88 22.31 -10.42
CA LEU A 133 -32.04 22.64 -9.27
C LEU A 133 -32.76 22.52 -7.91
N SER A 134 -34.10 22.36 -7.89
CA SER A 134 -34.87 22.30 -6.64
C SER A 134 -34.63 20.99 -5.87
N LYS A 135 -34.20 19.93 -6.55
CA LYS A 135 -33.83 18.65 -5.91
C LYS A 135 -32.47 18.66 -5.21
N PHE A 136 -31.66 19.71 -5.37
CA PHE A 136 -30.35 19.83 -4.71
C PHE A 136 -30.38 20.65 -3.41
N GLU A 137 -31.40 21.50 -3.19
CA GLU A 137 -31.45 22.39 -2.02
C GLU A 137 -32.17 21.78 -0.80
N GLU A 138 -33.11 20.86 -0.98
CA GLU A 138 -33.95 20.36 0.12
C GLU A 138 -33.21 19.40 1.10
N LYS A 139 -31.99 18.97 0.78
CA LYS A 139 -31.20 18.08 1.66
C LYS A 139 -30.24 18.79 2.61
N ARG A 140 -30.18 20.13 2.63
CA ARG A 140 -29.24 20.90 3.47
C ARG A 140 -29.84 21.65 4.65
N MET A 141 -31.17 21.67 4.85
CA MET A 141 -31.77 22.47 5.91
C MET A 141 -32.85 21.75 6.75
N THR A 142 -32.69 20.48 7.13
CA THR A 142 -33.31 19.93 8.36
C THR A 142 -32.58 18.70 8.88
N GLU A 143 -31.29 18.78 9.24
CA GLU A 143 -30.72 17.83 10.22
C GLU A 143 -29.75 18.58 11.14
N LYS A 144 -30.18 18.80 12.40
CA LYS A 144 -29.24 18.99 13.52
C LYS A 144 -28.27 17.80 13.50
N PRO A 145 -26.99 17.99 13.84
CA PRO A 145 -25.99 16.92 13.74
C PRO A 145 -26.42 15.72 14.58
N LYS A 146 -26.88 14.65 13.91
CA LYS A 146 -27.06 13.35 14.55
C LYS A 146 -25.67 12.87 14.93
N LYS A 147 -25.43 12.71 16.24
CA LYS A 147 -24.28 11.98 16.76
C LYS A 147 -24.14 10.68 15.97
N ALA A 148 -22.93 10.42 15.49
CA ALA A 148 -22.60 9.17 14.84
C ALA A 148 -23.07 8.00 15.73
N PRO A 149 -23.72 6.96 15.18
CA PRO A 149 -24.00 5.77 15.95
C PRO A 149 -22.67 5.18 16.42
N GLU A 150 -22.49 5.06 17.74
CA GLU A 150 -21.42 4.30 18.33
C GLU A 150 -21.44 2.90 17.73
N LYS A 151 -20.45 2.61 16.86
CA LYS A 151 -20.14 1.25 16.48
C LYS A 151 -19.68 0.53 17.75
N LYS A 152 -20.58 -0.23 18.38
CA LYS A 152 -20.18 -1.30 19.29
C LYS A 152 -19.38 -2.31 18.46
N GLU A 153 -18.06 -2.17 18.48
CA GLU A 153 -17.14 -3.17 17.97
C GLU A 153 -17.48 -4.51 18.63
N LYS A 154 -18.00 -5.47 17.86
CA LYS A 154 -17.98 -6.87 18.26
C LYS A 154 -16.50 -7.24 18.41
N ARG A 155 -16.05 -7.37 19.66
CA ARG A 155 -14.68 -7.74 20.01
C ARG A 155 -14.36 -9.09 19.35
N SER A 156 -13.42 -9.08 18.41
CA SER A 156 -12.84 -10.30 17.85
C SER A 156 -12.20 -11.12 18.98
N PRO A 157 -12.45 -12.44 19.08
CA PRO A 157 -11.85 -13.31 20.09
C PRO A 157 -10.31 -13.30 20.05
N VAL A 158 -9.71 -12.89 18.93
CA VAL A 158 -8.26 -12.78 18.75
C VAL A 158 -7.64 -11.70 19.65
N ARG A 159 -8.33 -10.58 19.91
CA ARG A 159 -7.83 -9.53 20.82
C ARG A 159 -7.87 -9.96 22.29
N ILE A 160 -8.87 -10.75 22.67
CA ILE A 160 -8.97 -11.30 24.04
C ILE A 160 -7.86 -12.33 24.27
N ILE A 161 -7.59 -13.18 23.28
CA ILE A 161 -6.46 -14.12 23.31
C ILE A 161 -5.13 -13.36 23.40
N LEU A 162 -4.97 -12.26 22.66
CA LEU A 162 -3.76 -11.43 22.72
C LEU A 162 -3.57 -10.77 24.10
N TYR A 163 -4.64 -10.26 24.72
CA TYR A 163 -4.56 -9.71 26.08
C TYR A 163 -4.25 -10.77 27.12
N LEU A 164 -4.80 -11.99 26.98
CA LEU A 164 -4.46 -13.11 27.85
C LEU A 164 -3.00 -13.55 27.67
N LEU A 165 -2.47 -13.51 26.44
CA LEU A 165 -1.07 -13.84 26.14
C LEU A 165 -0.11 -12.80 26.71
N VAL A 166 -0.43 -11.51 26.56
CA VAL A 166 0.34 -10.40 27.14
C VAL A 166 0.25 -10.43 28.67
N PHE A 167 -0.91 -10.75 29.24
CA PHE A 167 -1.08 -10.93 30.69
C PHE A 167 -0.26 -12.12 31.21
N PHE A 168 -0.22 -13.23 30.48
CA PHE A 168 0.59 -14.41 30.87
C PHE A 168 2.10 -14.13 30.77
N LEU A 169 2.54 -13.39 29.74
CA LEU A 169 3.92 -12.91 29.63
C LEU A 169 4.29 -11.95 30.76
N LEU A 170 3.40 -11.02 31.12
CA LEU A 170 3.58 -10.13 32.28
C LEU A 170 3.58 -10.92 33.60
N LEU A 171 2.76 -11.96 33.72
CA LEU A 171 2.75 -12.83 34.89
C LEU A 171 4.06 -13.61 35.01
N ILE A 172 4.64 -14.10 33.90
CA ILE A 172 5.95 -14.74 33.88
C ILE A 172 7.06 -13.75 34.29
N VAL A 173 7.00 -12.50 33.80
CA VAL A 173 7.94 -11.44 34.20
C VAL A 173 7.79 -11.11 35.69
N ILE A 174 6.56 -10.97 36.20
CA ILE A 174 6.31 -10.69 37.62
C ILE A 174 6.75 -11.87 38.51
N LEU A 175 6.51 -13.11 38.08
CA LEU A 175 7.01 -14.31 38.78
C LEU A 175 8.54 -14.43 38.73
N SER A 176 9.18 -13.91 37.68
CA SER A 176 10.65 -13.85 37.58
C SER A 176 11.29 -12.76 38.46
N VAL A 177 10.50 -11.77 38.91
CA VAL A 177 10.94 -10.63 39.72
C VAL A 177 10.61 -10.82 41.22
N LEU A 178 9.91 -11.91 41.59
CA LEU A 178 9.77 -12.26 43.01
C LEU A 178 11.15 -12.55 43.63
N PRO A 179 11.47 -11.98 44.80
CA PRO A 179 12.78 -12.14 45.41
C PRO A 179 12.97 -13.60 45.83
N LYS A 180 13.84 -14.33 45.13
CA LYS A 180 14.44 -15.55 45.67
C LYS A 180 15.17 -15.15 46.96
N LYS A 181 14.73 -15.76 48.08
CA LYS A 181 15.39 -15.63 49.38
C LYS A 181 16.89 -15.81 49.23
N GLY A 182 17.60 -14.88 49.87
CA GLY A 182 19.04 -14.66 49.90
C GLY A 182 19.95 -15.85 49.58
N GLY A 183 20.81 -15.63 48.59
CA GLY A 183 22.09 -16.32 48.44
C GLY A 183 23.16 -15.25 48.25
N GLU A 184 24.02 -15.11 49.25
CA GLU A 184 25.14 -14.18 49.29
C GLU A 184 26.05 -14.31 48.06
N LYS A 185 26.59 -13.17 47.63
CA LYS A 185 27.75 -13.09 46.74
C LYS A 185 28.91 -13.88 47.36
N LYS A 186 29.45 -14.85 46.63
CA LYS A 186 30.81 -15.36 46.88
C LYS A 186 31.58 -15.35 45.58
N GLU A 187 32.69 -14.61 45.60
CA GLU A 187 33.83 -14.82 44.73
C GLU A 187 34.08 -16.31 44.56
N VAL A 188 34.21 -16.76 43.31
CA VAL A 188 34.67 -18.12 43.02
C VAL A 188 36.18 -18.12 43.19
N VAL A 189 36.60 -18.10 44.46
CA VAL A 189 37.84 -18.76 44.86
C VAL A 189 37.54 -20.24 44.80
N GLU A 190 38.27 -20.94 43.95
CA GLU A 190 38.18 -22.37 43.71
C GLU A 190 38.52 -23.15 45.00
N LYS A 191 37.52 -23.30 45.87
CA LYS A 191 37.57 -24.23 46.99
C LYS A 191 37.06 -25.57 46.49
N ARG A 192 37.94 -26.58 46.52
CA ARG A 192 37.60 -28.01 46.44
C ARG A 192 36.32 -28.27 47.26
N GLY A 193 35.20 -28.49 46.59
CA GLY A 193 33.94 -28.88 47.24
C GLY A 193 34.08 -30.25 47.88
N PRO A 194 33.33 -30.55 48.97
CA PRO A 194 33.36 -31.87 49.56
C PRO A 194 32.84 -32.90 48.54
N ALA A 195 33.56 -34.01 48.40
CA ALA A 195 33.22 -35.08 47.47
C ALA A 195 31.74 -35.51 47.64
N PRO A 196 31.00 -35.74 46.54
CA PRO A 196 29.63 -36.23 46.63
C PRO A 196 29.61 -37.61 47.29
N LYS A 197 28.74 -37.81 48.30
CA LYS A 197 28.46 -39.14 48.85
C LYS A 197 27.67 -39.94 47.82
N ILE A 198 28.36 -40.84 47.12
CA ILE A 198 27.75 -41.78 46.16
C ILE A 198 28.05 -43.18 46.68
N ASN A 199 26.98 -43.95 46.92
CA ASN A 199 26.99 -45.21 47.62
C ASN A 199 26.77 -46.34 46.60
N VAL A 200 27.86 -46.93 46.08
CA VAL A 200 27.80 -48.15 45.28
C VAL A 200 28.73 -49.17 45.94
N PRO A 201 28.21 -50.18 46.64
CA PRO A 201 29.05 -51.27 47.17
C PRO A 201 29.53 -52.14 46.00
N ILE A 202 30.85 -52.29 45.84
CA ILE A 202 31.46 -53.19 44.85
C ILE A 202 31.31 -54.61 45.40
N LYS A 203 30.47 -55.46 44.80
CA LYS A 203 30.11 -56.75 45.40
C LYS A 203 30.99 -57.91 44.93
N ASP A 204 31.67 -57.84 43.78
CA ASP A 204 32.58 -58.89 43.29
C ASP A 204 33.69 -58.42 42.31
N LEU A 205 34.49 -59.37 41.79
CA LEU A 205 35.56 -59.16 40.78
C LEU A 205 35.04 -58.68 39.41
N THR A 206 33.81 -59.03 39.09
CA THR A 206 33.14 -58.75 37.81
C THR A 206 32.74 -57.28 37.74
N ASP A 207 32.23 -56.75 38.85
CA ASP A 207 31.90 -55.33 39.03
C ASP A 207 33.14 -54.44 38.86
N TYR A 208 34.30 -54.87 39.37
CA TYR A 208 35.57 -54.13 39.22
C TYR A 208 36.04 -54.01 37.77
N ASN A 209 36.11 -55.12 37.05
CA ASN A 209 36.57 -55.14 35.66
C ASN A 209 35.62 -54.35 34.75
N MET A 210 34.31 -54.39 35.04
CA MET A 210 33.31 -53.59 34.35
C MET A 210 33.50 -52.08 34.63
N LEU A 211 33.76 -51.71 35.88
CA LEU A 211 34.00 -50.33 36.30
C LEU A 211 35.29 -49.77 35.69
N GLN A 212 36.36 -50.55 35.67
CA GLN A 212 37.64 -50.16 35.05
C GLN A 212 37.50 -49.98 33.53
N LYS A 213 36.79 -50.88 32.84
CA LYS A 213 36.47 -50.71 31.41
C LYS A 213 35.68 -49.43 31.17
N LYS A 214 34.73 -49.10 32.04
CA LYS A 214 33.93 -47.87 31.94
C LYS A 214 34.78 -46.61 32.18
N ILE A 215 35.64 -46.59 33.19
CA ILE A 215 36.57 -45.47 33.47
C ILE A 215 37.49 -45.22 32.26
N ASN A 216 38.06 -46.29 31.70
CA ASN A 216 38.92 -46.23 30.52
C ASN A 216 38.17 -45.73 29.28
N ALA A 217 36.96 -46.22 29.04
CA ALA A 217 36.13 -45.76 27.92
C ALA A 217 35.83 -44.26 28.04
N LEU A 218 35.38 -43.80 29.21
CA LEU A 218 35.10 -42.38 29.45
C LEU A 218 36.36 -41.50 29.33
N SER A 219 37.49 -41.97 29.85
CA SER A 219 38.79 -41.27 29.72
C SER A 219 39.23 -41.17 28.26
N SER A 220 39.08 -42.26 27.49
CA SER A 220 39.40 -42.30 26.06
C SER A 220 38.46 -41.43 25.23
N GLU A 221 37.16 -41.39 25.54
CA GLU A 221 36.20 -40.49 24.90
C GLU A 221 36.57 -39.03 25.17
N GLY A 222 36.90 -38.68 26.41
CA GLY A 222 37.38 -37.33 26.76
C GLY A 222 38.66 -36.93 26.03
N GLU A 223 39.60 -37.87 25.91
CA GLU A 223 40.86 -37.69 25.17
C GLU A 223 40.63 -37.48 23.66
N GLN A 224 39.68 -38.19 23.06
CA GLN A 224 39.28 -37.97 21.67
C GLN A 224 38.74 -36.56 21.44
N PHE A 225 37.83 -36.09 22.31
CA PHE A 225 37.32 -34.72 22.24
C PHE A 225 38.45 -33.67 22.37
N LEU A 226 39.40 -33.87 23.28
CA LEU A 226 40.55 -32.98 23.43
C LEU A 226 41.45 -32.99 22.19
N SER A 227 41.72 -34.16 21.60
CA SER A 227 42.53 -34.26 20.38
C SER A 227 41.89 -33.53 19.19
N VAL A 228 40.56 -33.61 19.06
CA VAL A 228 39.80 -32.85 18.07
C VAL A 228 39.93 -31.34 18.32
N CYS A 229 39.89 -30.90 19.58
CA CYS A 229 40.14 -29.50 19.92
C CYS A 229 41.56 -29.05 19.55
N GLU A 230 42.59 -29.82 19.88
CA GLU A 230 43.99 -29.49 19.57
C GLU A 230 44.26 -29.34 18.08
N SER A 231 43.72 -30.24 17.27
CA SER A 231 43.89 -30.21 15.81
C SER A 231 43.23 -28.99 15.16
N ASN A 232 42.21 -28.43 15.80
CA ASN A 232 41.44 -27.32 15.26
C ASN A 232 41.75 -25.96 15.90
N ILE A 233 42.32 -25.91 17.11
CA ILE A 233 42.64 -24.65 17.79
C ILE A 233 43.68 -23.83 17.03
N SER A 234 44.59 -24.48 16.30
CA SER A 234 45.61 -23.85 15.46
C SER A 234 45.02 -23.15 14.22
N LYS A 235 43.78 -23.47 13.85
CA LYS A 235 43.06 -22.85 12.72
C LYS A 235 42.35 -21.57 13.12
N LEU A 236 42.20 -21.30 14.42
CA LEU A 236 41.59 -20.06 14.90
C LEU A 236 42.52 -18.88 14.66
N THR A 237 41.98 -17.81 14.08
CA THR A 237 42.63 -16.50 14.04
C THR A 237 41.87 -15.51 14.93
N THR A 238 42.43 -14.31 15.11
CA THR A 238 41.75 -13.22 15.83
C THR A 238 40.84 -12.39 14.91
N GLU A 239 40.56 -12.84 13.69
CA GLU A 239 39.72 -12.10 12.72
C GLU A 239 38.23 -12.41 12.90
N ASN A 240 37.38 -11.41 12.73
CA ASN A 240 35.92 -11.54 12.86
C ASN A 240 35.28 -12.16 11.60
N THR A 241 35.57 -13.44 11.34
CA THR A 241 34.95 -14.19 10.24
C THR A 241 33.81 -15.08 10.75
N LYS A 242 32.89 -15.43 9.85
CA LYS A 242 31.83 -16.41 10.14
C LYS A 242 32.41 -17.77 10.51
N GLU A 243 33.46 -18.19 9.79
CA GLU A 243 34.16 -19.46 10.01
C GLU A 243 34.80 -19.52 11.41
N ASN A 244 35.44 -18.45 11.88
CA ASN A 244 36.02 -18.39 13.23
C ASN A 244 34.94 -18.46 14.33
N ARG A 245 33.78 -17.83 14.13
CA ARG A 245 32.65 -17.88 15.08
C ARG A 245 32.07 -19.29 15.19
N GLU A 246 31.87 -19.96 14.06
CA GLU A 246 31.38 -21.35 14.02
C GLU A 246 32.39 -22.31 14.64
N LEU A 247 33.68 -22.16 14.32
CA LEU A 247 34.75 -22.98 14.87
C LEU A 247 34.91 -22.80 16.38
N LEU A 248 34.78 -21.57 16.91
CA LEU A 248 34.77 -21.31 18.36
C LEU A 248 33.58 -21.99 19.08
N SER A 249 32.39 -21.97 18.47
CA SER A 249 31.23 -22.67 19.00
C SER A 249 31.47 -24.17 19.06
N PHE A 250 31.97 -24.75 17.96
CA PHE A 250 32.32 -26.16 17.86
C PHE A 250 33.37 -26.56 18.91
N LEU A 251 34.43 -25.77 19.07
CA LEU A 251 35.48 -26.03 20.06
C LEU A 251 34.96 -25.94 21.50
N SER A 252 34.11 -24.96 21.80
CA SER A 252 33.50 -24.80 23.12
C SER A 252 32.62 -25.99 23.49
N GLU A 253 31.84 -26.52 22.53
CA GLU A 253 31.02 -27.71 22.72
C GLU A 253 31.88 -28.96 22.98
N ASN A 254 32.93 -29.18 22.18
CA ASN A 254 33.83 -30.30 22.37
C ASN A 254 34.58 -30.24 23.71
N ILE A 255 34.98 -29.05 24.18
CA ILE A 255 35.57 -28.90 25.53
C ILE A 255 34.54 -29.20 26.62
N SER A 256 33.28 -28.75 26.47
CA SER A 256 32.21 -29.08 27.42
C SER A 256 32.01 -30.60 27.51
N ASN A 257 31.98 -31.28 26.36
CA ASN A 257 31.86 -32.74 26.28
C ASN A 257 33.08 -33.44 26.90
N ALA A 258 34.31 -32.99 26.59
CA ALA A 258 35.53 -33.50 27.21
C ALA A 258 35.49 -33.36 28.74
N ARG A 259 35.08 -32.19 29.23
CA ARG A 259 34.96 -31.89 30.67
C ARG A 259 33.99 -32.83 31.35
N SER A 260 32.82 -33.05 30.75
CA SER A 260 31.82 -33.99 31.26
C SER A 260 32.39 -35.40 31.42
N LYS A 261 33.03 -35.92 30.36
CA LYS A 261 33.60 -37.28 30.32
C LYS A 261 34.76 -37.48 31.30
N ILE A 262 35.68 -36.51 31.36
CA ILE A 262 36.82 -36.55 32.28
C ILE A 262 36.36 -36.44 33.73
N THR A 263 35.37 -35.59 34.02
CA THR A 263 34.82 -35.44 35.38
C THR A 263 34.10 -36.72 35.83
N GLU A 264 33.30 -37.34 34.95
CA GLU A 264 32.63 -38.61 35.23
C GLU A 264 33.65 -39.72 35.47
N SER A 265 34.68 -39.83 34.61
CA SER A 265 35.77 -40.80 34.76
C SER A 265 36.53 -40.61 36.09
N SER A 266 36.89 -39.37 36.44
CA SER A 266 37.56 -39.03 37.70
C SER A 266 36.72 -39.36 38.94
N ASN A 267 35.42 -39.06 38.91
CA ASN A 267 34.52 -39.37 40.01
C ASN A 267 34.39 -40.89 40.22
N LEU A 268 34.26 -41.66 39.13
CA LEU A 268 34.21 -43.12 39.19
C LEU A 268 35.54 -43.71 39.69
N ALA A 269 36.69 -43.18 39.25
CA ALA A 269 38.01 -43.61 39.71
C ALA A 269 38.20 -43.35 41.22
N TYR A 270 37.79 -42.17 41.70
CA TYR A 270 37.84 -41.82 43.12
C TYR A 270 36.94 -42.73 43.98
N GLN A 271 35.71 -42.98 43.54
CA GLN A 271 34.79 -43.90 44.23
C GLN A 271 35.35 -45.32 44.29
N SER A 272 35.92 -45.79 43.18
CA SER A 272 36.56 -47.09 43.10
C SER A 272 37.65 -47.19 44.16
N LYS A 273 38.60 -46.24 44.17
CA LYS A 273 39.70 -46.20 45.14
C LYS A 273 39.21 -46.21 46.59
N LYS A 274 38.15 -45.45 46.90
CA LYS A 274 37.57 -45.38 48.23
C LYS A 274 36.89 -46.69 48.65
N GLY A 275 36.12 -47.32 47.77
CA GLY A 275 35.50 -48.63 48.03
C GLY A 275 36.54 -49.73 48.26
N PHE A 276 37.65 -49.73 47.50
CA PHE A 276 38.77 -50.66 47.72
C PHE A 276 39.44 -50.49 49.08
N SER A 277 39.51 -49.27 49.62
CA SER A 277 40.10 -49.02 50.94
C SER A 277 39.25 -49.54 52.11
N GLU A 278 37.94 -49.77 51.89
CA GLU A 278 37.02 -50.33 52.90
C GLU A 278 36.89 -51.86 52.81
N ASP A 279 37.04 -52.46 51.63
CA ASP A 279 36.79 -53.90 51.39
C ASP A 279 38.03 -54.83 51.51
N ILE A 280 39.24 -54.30 51.74
CA ILE A 280 40.47 -55.12 51.86
C ILE A 280 41.06 -55.03 53.26
N PHE A 281 40.50 -55.85 54.16
CA PHE A 281 41.28 -56.45 55.25
C PHE A 281 41.67 -57.91 54.98
N ASN A 282 41.18 -58.54 53.88
CA ASN A 282 41.27 -60.00 53.70
C ASN A 282 41.78 -60.56 52.34
N ALA A 283 42.37 -59.78 51.41
CA ALA A 283 42.94 -60.38 50.17
C ALA A 283 44.23 -59.69 49.67
N ILE A 284 45.36 -60.41 49.73
CA ILE A 284 46.73 -59.97 49.37
C ILE A 284 47.00 -60.06 47.85
N GLU A 285 47.98 -59.28 47.38
CA GLU A 285 48.50 -59.09 46.00
C GLU A 285 47.52 -58.55 44.95
N ALA A 286 46.38 -59.20 44.73
CA ALA A 286 45.42 -58.77 43.71
C ALA A 286 44.81 -57.39 44.04
N GLY A 287 44.67 -57.04 45.32
CA GLY A 287 44.21 -55.73 45.77
C GLY A 287 45.20 -54.59 45.50
N LYS A 288 46.50 -54.84 45.72
CA LYS A 288 47.57 -53.85 45.51
C LYS A 288 47.72 -53.49 44.03
N ALA A 289 47.78 -54.49 43.15
CA ALA A 289 47.86 -54.28 41.70
C ALA A 289 46.65 -53.48 41.16
N ARG A 290 45.47 -53.64 41.78
CA ARG A 290 44.22 -52.92 41.42
C ARG A 290 44.21 -51.48 41.89
N GLU A 291 44.71 -51.22 43.09
CA GLU A 291 44.89 -49.85 43.61
C GLU A 291 45.92 -49.08 42.79
N GLU A 292 47.03 -49.72 42.41
CA GLU A 292 48.05 -49.16 41.51
C GLU A 292 47.44 -48.79 40.15
N THR A 293 46.60 -49.66 39.59
CA THR A 293 45.96 -49.40 38.29
C THR A 293 44.93 -48.27 38.35
N ILE A 294 44.11 -48.18 39.40
CA ILE A 294 43.20 -47.03 39.58
C ILE A 294 44.00 -45.75 39.79
N THR A 295 45.10 -45.81 40.56
CA THR A 295 45.97 -44.65 40.79
C THR A 295 46.58 -44.16 39.49
N PHE A 296 47.03 -45.06 38.60
CA PHE A 296 47.46 -44.71 37.24
C PHE A 296 46.36 -44.02 36.42
N LEU A 297 45.10 -44.48 36.50
CA LEU A 297 43.98 -43.84 35.81
C LEU A 297 43.61 -42.47 36.40
N MET A 298 43.76 -42.29 37.71
CA MET A 298 43.61 -40.99 38.37
C MET A 298 44.70 -40.02 37.89
N GLU A 299 45.97 -40.44 37.83
CA GLU A 299 47.06 -39.64 37.28
C GLU A 299 46.85 -39.30 35.80
N LYS A 300 46.34 -40.25 35.00
CA LYS A 300 45.97 -40.01 33.60
C LYS A 300 44.86 -38.94 33.50
N ASN A 301 43.81 -39.06 34.29
CA ASN A 301 42.71 -38.09 34.29
C ASN A 301 43.12 -36.72 34.84
N GLU A 302 44.05 -36.67 35.79
CA GLU A 302 44.64 -35.41 36.27
C GLU A 302 45.40 -34.69 35.15
N LYS A 303 46.23 -35.42 34.39
CA LYS A 303 46.91 -34.87 33.20
C LYS A 303 45.91 -34.38 32.14
N LEU A 304 44.82 -35.12 31.89
CA LEU A 304 43.76 -34.69 30.97
C LEU A 304 43.02 -33.45 31.48
N SER A 305 42.81 -33.32 32.80
CA SER A 305 42.19 -32.15 33.42
C SER A 305 43.05 -30.90 33.25
N ILE A 306 44.36 -31.00 33.50
CA ILE A 306 45.32 -29.90 33.28
C ILE A 306 45.30 -29.46 31.81
N LYS A 307 45.31 -30.42 30.89
CA LYS A 307 45.26 -30.18 29.45
C LYS A 307 43.94 -29.50 29.01
N LEU A 308 42.83 -29.89 29.63
CA LEU A 308 41.52 -29.30 29.40
C LEU A 308 41.48 -27.83 29.86
N GLU A 309 42.06 -27.51 31.03
CA GLU A 309 42.17 -26.14 31.52
C GLU A 309 43.03 -25.27 30.61
N GLU A 310 44.15 -25.79 30.11
CA GLU A 310 45.02 -25.05 29.18
C GLU A 310 44.30 -24.71 27.86
N LEU A 311 43.59 -25.68 27.28
CA LEU A 311 42.82 -25.48 26.04
C LEU A 311 41.64 -24.53 26.26
N GLN A 312 40.95 -24.65 27.39
CA GLN A 312 39.89 -23.72 27.76
C GLN A 312 40.42 -22.29 27.86
N ARG A 313 41.56 -22.07 28.52
CA ARG A 313 42.18 -20.74 28.65
C ARG A 313 42.51 -20.13 27.28
N LYS A 314 43.10 -20.92 26.37
CA LYS A 314 43.42 -20.48 25.00
C LYS A 314 42.16 -20.06 24.22
N ILE A 315 41.07 -20.82 24.33
CA ILE A 315 39.80 -20.48 23.70
C ILE A 315 39.18 -19.23 24.30
N ASP A 316 39.25 -19.06 25.63
CA ASP A 316 38.74 -17.86 26.30
C ASP A 316 39.53 -16.60 25.91
N GLU A 317 40.86 -16.68 25.80
CA GLU A 317 41.72 -15.59 25.30
C GLU A 317 41.32 -15.15 23.88
N ILE A 318 41.17 -16.11 22.96
CA ILE A 318 40.77 -15.84 21.56
C ILE A 318 39.36 -15.26 21.51
N LYS A 319 38.42 -15.83 22.27
CA LYS A 319 37.03 -15.37 22.35
C LYS A 319 36.95 -13.92 22.84
N ASN A 320 37.69 -13.57 23.89
CA ASN A 320 37.73 -12.22 24.43
C ASN A 320 38.34 -11.22 23.43
N SER A 321 39.43 -11.61 22.74
CA SER A 321 40.03 -10.78 21.70
C SER A 321 39.07 -10.53 20.52
N LEU A 322 38.36 -11.57 20.08
CA LEU A 322 37.37 -11.47 19.02
C LEU A 322 36.21 -10.54 19.40
N GLN A 323 35.71 -10.65 20.64
CA GLN A 323 34.61 -9.85 21.13
C GLN A 323 34.96 -8.36 21.27
N ALA A 324 36.21 -8.05 21.61
CA ALA A 324 36.72 -6.67 21.61
C ALA A 324 36.73 -6.05 20.19
N LYS A 325 37.23 -6.80 19.18
CA LYS A 325 37.25 -6.34 17.79
C LYS A 325 35.84 -6.15 17.21
N ILE A 326 34.93 -7.07 17.53
CA ILE A 326 33.50 -6.97 17.18
C ILE A 326 32.91 -5.66 17.73
N GLY A 327 33.21 -5.31 18.98
CA GLY A 327 32.75 -4.06 19.59
C GLY A 327 33.31 -2.80 18.92
N GLU A 328 34.59 -2.81 18.55
CA GLU A 328 35.24 -1.69 17.85
C GLU A 328 34.64 -1.46 16.45
N GLU A 329 34.46 -2.54 15.68
CA GLU A 329 33.87 -2.51 14.33
C GLU A 329 32.42 -1.99 14.37
N ALA A 330 31.61 -2.53 15.29
CA ALA A 330 30.23 -2.08 15.51
C ALA A 330 30.17 -0.61 15.92
N SER A 331 31.08 -0.15 16.78
CA SER A 331 31.11 1.25 17.23
C SER A 331 31.47 2.21 16.10
N ASN A 332 32.42 1.87 15.22
CA ASN A 332 32.80 2.70 14.08
C ASN A 332 31.63 2.82 13.08
N LEU A 333 31.00 1.69 12.73
CA LEU A 333 29.82 1.69 11.85
C LEU A 333 28.66 2.51 12.43
N LEU A 334 28.44 2.44 13.74
CA LEU A 334 27.40 3.21 14.42
C LEU A 334 27.69 4.72 14.35
N GLU A 335 28.95 5.14 14.46
CA GLU A 335 29.32 6.56 14.34
C GLU A 335 29.14 7.09 12.91
N GLN A 336 29.45 6.26 11.90
CA GLN A 336 29.14 6.57 10.51
C GLN A 336 27.62 6.71 10.30
N ALA A 337 26.82 5.82 10.90
CA ALA A 337 25.36 5.90 10.83
C ALA A 337 24.84 7.19 11.46
N ARG A 338 25.35 7.59 12.63
CA ARG A 338 25.00 8.87 13.29
C ARG A 338 25.32 10.07 12.40
N THR A 339 26.49 10.04 11.75
CA THR A 339 26.91 11.09 10.81
C THR A 339 25.98 11.15 9.59
N ALA A 340 25.60 10.00 9.02
CA ALA A 340 24.66 9.93 7.90
C ALA A 340 23.28 10.49 8.30
N PHE A 341 22.80 10.16 9.51
CA PHE A 341 21.55 10.68 10.06
C PHE A 341 21.56 12.21 10.17
N GLN A 342 22.64 12.78 10.73
CA GLN A 342 22.79 14.24 10.85
C GLN A 342 22.82 14.95 9.50
N LYS A 343 23.40 14.31 8.47
CA LYS A 343 23.43 14.82 7.10
C LYS A 343 22.09 14.64 6.35
N GLY A 344 21.06 14.10 6.99
CA GLY A 344 19.75 13.83 6.37
C GLY A 344 19.73 12.63 5.43
N LYS A 345 20.80 11.83 5.41
CA LYS A 345 20.92 10.63 4.57
C LYS A 345 20.35 9.42 5.29
N TYR A 346 19.03 9.42 5.50
CA TYR A 346 18.37 8.44 6.34
C TYR A 346 18.44 7.00 5.81
N GLN A 347 18.43 6.80 4.48
CA GLN A 347 18.59 5.46 3.90
C GLN A 347 20.00 4.90 4.17
N GLU A 348 21.04 5.70 3.95
CA GLU A 348 22.43 5.32 4.25
C GLU A 348 22.59 5.01 5.75
N CYS A 349 21.93 5.77 6.62
CA CYS A 349 21.88 5.48 8.06
C CYS A 349 21.24 4.11 8.36
N ILE A 350 20.12 3.77 7.73
CA ILE A 350 19.44 2.46 7.91
C ILE A 350 20.35 1.31 7.46
N ASP A 351 21.04 1.49 6.32
CA ASP A 351 21.93 0.47 5.78
C ASP A 351 23.14 0.25 6.70
N LEU A 352 23.69 1.31 7.27
CA LEU A 352 24.79 1.24 8.25
C LEU A 352 24.34 0.61 9.57
N THR A 353 23.16 0.96 10.10
CA THR A 353 22.65 0.33 11.33
C THR A 353 22.30 -1.15 11.12
N ASN A 354 21.84 -1.57 9.94
CA ASN A 354 21.68 -2.99 9.60
C ASN A 354 23.00 -3.75 9.71
N LYS A 355 24.10 -3.21 9.18
CA LYS A 355 25.44 -3.81 9.32
C LYS A 355 25.86 -3.93 10.78
N VAL A 356 25.58 -2.93 11.61
CA VAL A 356 25.83 -3.01 13.06
C VAL A 356 25.02 -4.15 13.68
N LEU A 357 23.74 -4.31 13.32
CA LEU A 357 22.86 -5.34 13.87
C LEU A 357 23.18 -6.76 13.34
N GLU A 358 23.81 -6.90 12.18
CA GLU A 358 24.37 -8.18 11.69
C GLU A 358 25.56 -8.64 12.54
N ILE A 359 26.34 -7.70 13.07
CA ILE A 359 27.52 -7.95 13.90
C ILE A 359 27.13 -8.12 15.38
N ASP A 360 26.29 -7.22 15.89
CA ASP A 360 25.77 -7.19 17.26
C ASP A 360 24.24 -7.02 17.25
N PRO A 361 23.48 -8.13 17.20
CA PRO A 361 22.01 -8.10 17.15
C PRO A 361 21.33 -7.47 18.37
N GLN A 362 22.04 -7.32 19.50
CA GLN A 362 21.52 -6.76 20.75
C GLN A 362 21.87 -5.28 20.92
N ASN A 363 22.50 -4.65 19.92
CA ASN A 363 22.87 -3.24 19.98
C ASN A 363 21.64 -2.31 20.03
N SER A 364 21.31 -1.80 21.22
CA SER A 364 20.14 -0.93 21.43
C SER A 364 20.27 0.40 20.69
N SER A 365 21.46 1.00 20.69
CA SER A 365 21.71 2.28 20.02
C SER A 365 21.51 2.20 18.51
N ALA A 366 21.91 1.09 17.88
CA ALA A 366 21.67 0.88 16.45
C ALA A 366 20.18 0.74 16.13
N LYS A 367 19.41 0.03 16.96
CA LYS A 367 17.94 -0.11 16.80
C LYS A 367 17.23 1.24 16.92
N GLU A 368 17.51 1.99 17.97
CA GLU A 368 16.90 3.31 18.20
C GLU A 368 17.18 4.31 17.06
N LEU A 369 18.43 4.31 16.58
CA LEU A 369 18.83 5.17 15.46
C LEU A 369 18.16 4.73 14.15
N GLN A 370 18.05 3.42 13.92
CA GLN A 370 17.35 2.85 12.77
C GLN A 370 15.88 3.25 12.76
N ASP A 371 15.16 3.05 13.87
CA ASP A 371 13.74 3.40 13.99
C ASP A 371 13.52 4.89 13.72
N SER A 372 14.40 5.73 14.25
CA SER A 372 14.39 7.17 14.01
C SER A 372 14.60 7.52 12.52
N ALA A 373 15.52 6.82 11.85
CA ALA A 373 15.80 7.02 10.43
C ALA A 373 14.64 6.55 9.54
N VAL A 374 14.06 5.39 9.82
CA VAL A 374 12.88 4.85 9.12
C VAL A 374 11.72 5.85 9.20
N LYS A 375 11.42 6.35 10.40
CA LYS A 375 10.38 7.36 10.60
C LYS A 375 10.64 8.62 9.75
N LYS A 376 11.88 9.09 9.68
CA LYS A 376 12.24 10.26 8.85
C LYS A 376 12.08 10.00 7.35
N VAL A 377 12.40 8.79 6.87
CA VAL A 377 12.14 8.39 5.48
C VAL A 377 10.64 8.41 5.17
N GLU A 378 9.81 7.85 6.06
CA GLU A 378 8.35 7.83 5.89
C GLU A 378 7.76 9.25 5.89
N GLU A 379 8.18 10.11 6.82
CA GLU A 379 7.80 11.53 6.86
C GLU A 379 8.14 12.24 5.55
N THR A 380 9.34 11.99 5.01
CA THR A 380 9.80 12.59 3.75
C THR A 380 8.99 12.12 2.55
N LYS A 381 8.73 10.80 2.45
CA LYS A 381 7.88 10.22 1.40
C LYS A 381 6.46 10.76 1.45
N LYS A 382 5.88 10.87 2.65
CA LYS A 382 4.54 11.44 2.85
C LYS A 382 4.49 12.89 2.37
N ALA A 383 5.47 13.71 2.77
CA ALA A 383 5.55 15.11 2.34
C ALA A 383 5.73 15.24 0.80
N GLN A 384 6.51 14.35 0.18
CA GLN A 384 6.65 14.31 -1.28
C GLN A 384 5.34 13.94 -1.97
N MET A 385 4.62 12.95 -1.46
CA MET A 385 3.32 12.54 -1.98
C MET A 385 2.27 13.66 -1.85
N GLU A 386 2.20 14.34 -0.70
CA GLU A 386 1.31 15.47 -0.48
C GLU A 386 1.61 16.63 -1.44
N ARG A 387 2.90 16.91 -1.69
CA ARG A 387 3.32 17.91 -2.70
C ARG A 387 2.89 17.51 -4.11
N ALA A 388 3.07 16.25 -4.49
CA ALA A 388 2.66 15.75 -5.80
C ALA A 388 1.13 15.82 -5.99
N GLN A 389 0.36 15.42 -4.97
CA GLN A 389 -1.09 15.53 -4.97
C GLN A 389 -1.57 16.98 -5.10
N ARG A 390 -0.90 17.91 -4.39
CA ARG A 390 -1.18 19.34 -4.49
C ARG A 390 -0.94 19.87 -5.91
N GLU A 391 0.17 19.51 -6.55
CA GLU A 391 0.45 19.89 -7.95
C GLU A 391 -0.60 19.34 -8.93
N ILE A 392 -1.02 18.07 -8.75
CA ILE A 392 -2.11 17.49 -9.54
C ILE A 392 -3.40 18.31 -9.38
N GLN A 393 -3.73 18.71 -8.15
CA GLN A 393 -4.94 19.47 -7.89
C GLN A 393 -4.87 20.88 -8.49
N ILE A 394 -3.70 21.54 -8.42
CA ILE A 394 -3.45 22.83 -9.08
C ILE A 394 -3.71 22.72 -10.59
N LYS A 395 -3.13 21.71 -11.24
CA LYS A 395 -3.32 21.47 -12.67
C LYS A 395 -4.80 21.21 -13.02
N LYS A 396 -5.49 20.35 -12.25
CA LYS A 396 -6.92 20.07 -12.47
C LYS A 396 -7.79 21.33 -12.39
N SER A 397 -7.57 22.18 -11.38
CA SER A 397 -8.31 23.45 -11.28
C SER A 397 -7.96 24.41 -12.42
N TYR A 398 -6.71 24.43 -12.88
CA TYR A 398 -6.33 25.22 -14.06
C TYR A 398 -7.01 24.72 -15.33
N ASP A 399 -6.97 23.41 -15.60
CA ASP A 399 -7.57 22.80 -16.79
C ASP A 399 -9.09 23.07 -16.83
N SER A 400 -9.76 22.93 -15.68
CA SER A 400 -11.18 23.26 -15.49
C SER A 400 -11.46 24.74 -15.77
N LEU A 401 -10.72 25.65 -15.11
CA LEU A 401 -10.83 27.09 -15.32
C LEU A 401 -10.64 27.47 -16.79
N SER A 402 -9.61 26.94 -17.44
CA SER A 402 -9.29 27.25 -18.84
C SER A 402 -10.40 26.78 -19.79
N THR A 403 -11.06 25.66 -19.47
CA THR A 403 -12.16 25.11 -20.24
C THR A 403 -13.39 26.00 -20.12
N HIS A 404 -13.78 26.34 -18.89
CA HIS A 404 -14.88 27.26 -18.62
C HIS A 404 -14.65 28.66 -19.22
N TYR A 405 -13.41 29.16 -19.18
CA TYR A 405 -13.04 30.39 -19.87
C TYR A 405 -13.33 30.31 -21.39
N ARG A 406 -12.87 29.24 -22.06
CA ARG A 406 -13.05 29.04 -23.51
C ARG A 406 -14.53 28.87 -23.88
N LEU A 407 -15.27 28.08 -23.11
CA LEU A 407 -16.71 27.89 -23.31
C LEU A 407 -17.47 29.21 -23.16
N GLY A 408 -17.15 29.99 -22.12
CA GLY A 408 -17.75 31.31 -21.92
C GLY A 408 -17.52 32.23 -23.11
N VAL A 409 -16.27 32.31 -23.62
CA VAL A 409 -15.95 33.08 -24.83
C VAL A 409 -16.77 32.60 -26.04
N SER A 410 -16.86 31.28 -26.25
CA SER A 410 -17.63 30.69 -27.35
C SER A 410 -19.12 31.02 -27.28
N TYR A 411 -19.74 30.93 -26.11
CA TYR A 411 -21.16 31.27 -25.94
C TYR A 411 -21.41 32.77 -26.17
N ILE A 412 -20.54 33.63 -25.64
CA ILE A 412 -20.62 35.08 -25.84
C ILE A 412 -20.53 35.45 -27.32
N GLN A 413 -19.63 34.79 -28.08
CA GLN A 413 -19.50 35.00 -29.52
C GLN A 413 -20.76 34.61 -30.30
N ARG A 414 -21.49 33.60 -29.83
CA ARG A 414 -22.79 33.16 -30.39
C ARG A 414 -23.98 33.94 -29.83
N GLU A 415 -23.71 35.04 -29.14
CA GLU A 415 -24.72 35.90 -28.48
C GLU A 415 -25.53 35.22 -27.36
N ARG A 416 -25.08 34.06 -26.87
CA ARG A 416 -25.65 33.34 -25.70
C ARG A 416 -25.04 33.88 -24.41
N LEU A 417 -25.51 35.06 -23.99
CA LEU A 417 -24.91 35.82 -22.90
C LEU A 417 -25.14 35.18 -21.52
N PHE A 418 -26.25 34.47 -21.31
CA PHE A 418 -26.53 33.81 -20.03
C PHE A 418 -25.54 32.67 -19.80
N MET A 419 -25.47 31.74 -20.75
CA MET A 419 -24.54 30.61 -20.67
C MET A 419 -23.09 31.10 -20.59
N GLY A 420 -22.74 32.12 -21.37
CA GLY A 420 -21.40 32.72 -21.34
C GLY A 420 -20.98 33.23 -19.96
N LEU A 421 -21.87 33.95 -19.27
CA LEU A 421 -21.62 34.45 -17.92
C LEU A 421 -21.58 33.31 -16.89
N GLN A 422 -22.45 32.30 -17.01
CA GLN A 422 -22.43 31.13 -16.13
C GLN A 422 -21.10 30.38 -16.20
N GLU A 423 -20.59 30.13 -17.41
CA GLU A 423 -19.27 29.51 -17.60
C GLU A 423 -18.16 30.34 -16.95
N TRP A 424 -18.18 31.66 -17.09
CA TRP A 424 -17.21 32.54 -16.43
C TRP A 424 -17.34 32.55 -14.90
N ASP A 425 -18.54 32.40 -14.35
CA ASP A 425 -18.72 32.21 -12.90
C ASP A 425 -18.10 30.88 -12.42
N TYR A 426 -18.19 29.81 -13.21
CA TYR A 426 -17.50 28.54 -12.91
C TYR A 426 -15.97 28.70 -12.98
N ALA A 427 -15.45 29.38 -14.00
CA ALA A 427 -14.01 29.69 -14.08
C ALA A 427 -13.53 30.48 -12.84
N GLN A 428 -14.33 31.42 -12.35
CA GLN A 428 -14.02 32.20 -11.15
C GLN A 428 -14.03 31.34 -9.87
N LYS A 429 -14.88 30.32 -9.79
CA LYS A 429 -14.86 29.34 -8.68
C LYS A 429 -13.58 28.51 -8.70
N GLU A 430 -13.19 27.99 -9.86
CA GLU A 430 -11.95 27.23 -10.02
C GLU A 430 -10.71 28.07 -9.70
N TRP A 431 -10.74 29.37 -10.03
CA TRP A 431 -9.68 30.30 -9.65
C TRP A 431 -9.50 30.40 -8.14
N ASN A 432 -10.60 30.47 -7.38
CA ASN A 432 -10.52 30.53 -5.92
C ASN A 432 -9.91 29.24 -5.34
N THR A 433 -10.27 28.09 -5.90
CA THR A 433 -9.67 26.79 -5.55
C THR A 433 -8.17 26.81 -5.85
N LEU A 434 -7.78 27.16 -7.08
CA LEU A 434 -6.36 27.23 -7.49
C LEU A 434 -5.57 28.20 -6.62
N LYS A 435 -6.11 29.39 -6.35
CA LYS A 435 -5.46 30.43 -5.53
C LYS A 435 -5.24 30.00 -4.08
N SER A 436 -6.06 29.09 -3.56
CA SER A 436 -5.84 28.49 -2.23
C SER A 436 -4.70 27.46 -2.23
N LEU A 437 -4.41 26.87 -3.39
CA LEU A 437 -3.44 25.79 -3.55
C LEU A 437 -2.08 26.28 -4.03
N ALA A 438 -2.01 27.39 -4.76
CA ALA A 438 -0.77 27.88 -5.35
C ALA A 438 -0.61 29.39 -5.22
N SER A 439 0.65 29.83 -5.36
CA SER A 439 1.05 31.23 -5.47
C SER A 439 2.18 31.33 -6.51
N PRO A 440 2.50 32.54 -7.02
CA PRO A 440 3.69 32.74 -7.85
C PRO A 440 4.95 32.23 -7.15
N PRO A 441 5.90 31.61 -7.86
CA PRO A 441 6.05 31.57 -9.32
C PRO A 441 5.42 30.34 -10.03
N ASN A 442 4.39 29.70 -9.49
CA ASN A 442 3.75 28.55 -10.17
C ASN A 442 3.16 28.95 -11.54
N THR A 443 3.50 28.21 -12.61
CA THR A 443 3.10 28.52 -13.99
C THR A 443 1.58 28.50 -14.20
N TYR A 444 0.89 27.48 -13.67
CA TYR A 444 -0.58 27.39 -13.80
C TYR A 444 -1.29 28.54 -13.11
N TYR A 445 -0.76 28.99 -11.96
CA TYR A 445 -1.26 30.17 -11.27
C TYR A 445 -1.16 31.42 -12.15
N GLN A 446 0.00 31.68 -12.73
CA GLN A 446 0.24 32.86 -13.55
C GLN A 446 -0.62 32.86 -14.83
N GLU A 447 -0.80 31.70 -15.47
CA GLU A 447 -1.68 31.59 -16.64
C GLU A 447 -3.16 31.74 -16.26
N ALA A 448 -3.62 31.13 -15.15
CA ALA A 448 -4.98 31.33 -14.66
C ALA A 448 -5.26 32.81 -14.33
N GLU A 449 -4.30 33.49 -13.73
CA GLU A 449 -4.44 34.91 -13.40
C GLU A 449 -4.68 35.78 -14.64
N LYS A 450 -4.00 35.48 -15.77
CA LYS A 450 -4.24 36.17 -17.04
C LYS A 450 -5.67 35.98 -17.55
N LEU A 451 -6.17 34.74 -17.52
CA LEU A 451 -7.54 34.41 -17.96
C LEU A 451 -8.59 35.11 -17.10
N ILE A 452 -8.41 35.12 -15.79
CA ILE A 452 -9.32 35.78 -14.84
C ILE A 452 -9.29 37.29 -15.00
N ARG A 453 -8.11 37.88 -15.26
CA ARG A 453 -8.00 39.32 -15.56
C ARG A 453 -8.80 39.68 -16.80
N ASP A 454 -8.72 38.86 -17.84
CA ASP A 454 -9.48 39.04 -19.07
C ASP A 454 -11.00 38.85 -18.88
N ILE A 455 -11.44 37.84 -18.11
CA ILE A 455 -12.85 37.70 -17.69
C ILE A 455 -13.33 38.98 -17.00
N ASN A 456 -12.62 39.41 -15.95
CA ASN A 456 -13.00 40.58 -15.16
C ASN A 456 -13.09 41.86 -15.99
N SER A 457 -12.23 42.01 -17.00
CA SER A 457 -12.26 43.16 -17.90
C SER A 457 -13.51 43.25 -18.78
N ARG A 458 -14.15 42.11 -19.08
CA ARG A 458 -15.30 42.03 -20.00
C ARG A 458 -16.64 41.76 -19.30
N TYR A 459 -16.60 41.15 -18.11
CA TYR A 459 -17.77 40.63 -17.41
C TYR A 459 -18.89 41.67 -17.25
N MET A 460 -18.57 42.85 -16.70
CA MET A 460 -19.57 43.88 -16.41
C MET A 460 -20.28 44.39 -17.67
N GLY A 461 -19.55 44.53 -18.78
CA GLY A 461 -20.15 44.95 -20.06
C GLY A 461 -21.13 43.92 -20.61
N ILE A 462 -20.79 42.64 -20.50
CA ILE A 462 -21.63 41.52 -20.97
C ILE A 462 -22.85 41.37 -20.07
N ALA A 463 -22.68 41.45 -18.75
CA ALA A 463 -23.77 41.41 -17.78
C ALA A 463 -24.78 42.55 -18.00
N GLN A 464 -24.28 43.75 -18.27
CA GLN A 464 -25.14 44.90 -18.57
C GLN A 464 -25.89 44.71 -19.91
N LYS A 465 -25.20 44.26 -20.97
CA LYS A 465 -25.83 43.94 -22.27
C LYS A 465 -26.94 42.88 -22.11
N ARG A 466 -26.71 41.84 -21.32
CA ARG A 466 -27.72 40.81 -21.00
C ARG A 466 -28.92 41.41 -20.29
N LYS A 467 -28.69 42.25 -19.27
CA LYS A 467 -29.75 42.93 -18.51
C LYS A 467 -30.63 43.79 -19.40
N GLU A 468 -30.05 44.52 -20.35
CA GLU A 468 -30.80 45.33 -21.31
C GLU A 468 -31.67 44.48 -22.24
N ARG A 469 -31.12 43.38 -22.79
CA ARG A 469 -31.86 42.43 -23.63
C ARG A 469 -33.04 41.80 -22.89
N ILE A 470 -32.83 41.37 -21.65
CA ILE A 470 -33.91 40.82 -20.81
C ILE A 470 -34.98 41.87 -20.56
N SER A 471 -34.60 43.10 -20.23
CA SER A 471 -35.56 44.18 -19.96
C SER A 471 -36.44 44.46 -21.17
N GLU A 472 -35.85 44.51 -22.37
CA GLU A 472 -36.58 44.72 -23.62
C GLU A 472 -37.45 43.51 -23.99
N ALA A 473 -36.93 42.29 -23.82
CA ALA A 473 -37.69 41.06 -24.03
C ALA A 473 -38.93 40.99 -23.13
N ILE A 474 -38.83 41.38 -21.86
CA ILE A 474 -39.97 41.44 -20.94
C ILE A 474 -41.02 42.44 -21.44
N ARG A 475 -40.58 43.60 -21.93
CA ARG A 475 -41.48 44.63 -22.49
C ARG A 475 -42.24 44.09 -23.70
N LEU A 476 -41.54 43.51 -24.67
CA LEU A 476 -42.11 42.91 -25.88
C LEU A 476 -43.05 41.76 -25.54
N TYR A 477 -42.65 40.87 -24.64
CA TYR A 477 -43.48 39.75 -24.18
C TYR A 477 -44.81 40.22 -23.59
N ARG A 478 -44.79 41.29 -22.77
CA ARG A 478 -46.00 41.88 -22.19
C ARG A 478 -46.93 42.48 -23.24
N GLU A 479 -46.40 43.12 -24.28
CA GLU A 479 -47.21 43.58 -25.41
C GLU A 479 -47.82 42.39 -26.17
N GLY A 480 -47.05 41.31 -26.40
CA GLY A 480 -47.57 40.07 -26.98
C GLY A 480 -48.76 39.51 -26.20
N GLU A 481 -48.67 39.43 -24.86
CA GLU A 481 -49.79 38.97 -24.02
C GLU A 481 -51.02 39.87 -24.10
N ARG A 482 -50.87 41.19 -24.33
CA ARG A 482 -52.02 42.10 -24.52
C ARG A 482 -52.79 41.84 -25.80
N TYR A 483 -52.08 41.49 -26.88
CA TYR A 483 -52.69 41.22 -28.18
C TYR A 483 -53.14 39.77 -28.35
N ARG A 484 -52.78 38.86 -27.43
CA ARG A 484 -53.00 37.41 -27.55
C ARG A 484 -54.42 37.01 -27.94
N GLU A 485 -55.43 37.64 -27.35
CA GLU A 485 -56.86 37.33 -27.56
C GLU A 485 -57.54 38.31 -28.54
N ILE A 486 -56.82 39.35 -28.97
CA ILE A 486 -57.35 40.44 -29.80
C ILE A 486 -56.89 40.29 -31.25
N ASP A 487 -55.59 40.06 -31.45
CA ASP A 487 -54.93 39.95 -32.74
C ASP A 487 -53.75 38.97 -32.63
N SER A 488 -54.02 37.71 -32.99
CA SER A 488 -53.04 36.63 -32.89
C SER A 488 -51.82 36.84 -33.80
N LYS A 489 -51.96 37.53 -34.94
CA LYS A 489 -50.82 37.85 -35.83
C LYS A 489 -49.90 38.88 -35.18
N LYS A 490 -50.48 39.90 -34.57
CA LYS A 490 -49.72 40.93 -33.85
C LYS A 490 -49.06 40.38 -32.59
N ALA A 491 -49.73 39.50 -31.85
CA ALA A 491 -49.13 38.78 -30.72
C ALA A 491 -47.92 37.92 -31.17
N LEU A 492 -48.07 37.17 -32.26
CA LEU A 492 -47.00 36.35 -32.84
C LEU A 492 -45.77 37.18 -33.23
N GLN A 493 -45.98 38.38 -33.80
CA GLN A 493 -44.89 39.31 -34.11
C GLN A 493 -44.09 39.68 -32.86
N TYR A 494 -44.76 40.12 -31.79
CA TYR A 494 -44.07 40.48 -30.54
C TYR A 494 -43.30 39.31 -29.93
N TYR A 495 -43.86 38.10 -29.93
CA TYR A 495 -43.14 36.93 -29.42
C TYR A 495 -41.92 36.57 -30.27
N ARG A 496 -41.97 36.75 -31.60
CA ARG A 496 -40.78 36.55 -32.46
C ARG A 496 -39.72 37.61 -32.21
N GLU A 497 -40.11 38.87 -32.00
CA GLU A 497 -39.19 39.94 -31.60
C GLU A 497 -38.50 39.63 -30.25
N VAL A 498 -39.18 38.97 -29.30
CA VAL A 498 -38.53 38.48 -28.07
C VAL A 498 -37.38 37.51 -28.36
N LEU A 499 -37.56 36.57 -29.29
CA LEU A 499 -36.52 35.60 -29.66
C LEU A 499 -35.31 36.31 -30.30
N GLU A 500 -35.57 37.30 -31.17
CA GLU A 500 -34.53 38.12 -31.83
C GLU A 500 -33.74 39.01 -30.87
N VAL A 501 -34.39 39.54 -29.82
CA VAL A 501 -33.73 40.36 -28.80
C VAL A 501 -32.84 39.51 -27.89
N LEU A 502 -33.35 38.37 -27.42
CA LEU A 502 -32.61 37.53 -26.47
C LEU A 502 -31.50 36.73 -27.15
N LYS A 503 -31.79 36.08 -28.28
CA LYS A 503 -30.90 35.19 -29.05
C LYS A 503 -30.28 34.02 -28.28
N ASP A 504 -30.65 33.89 -27.01
CA ASP A 504 -30.15 32.88 -26.09
C ASP A 504 -31.32 31.97 -25.70
N PRO A 505 -31.33 30.71 -26.18
CA PRO A 505 -32.39 29.77 -25.88
C PRO A 505 -32.54 29.48 -24.39
N ASP A 506 -31.50 29.61 -23.59
CA ASP A 506 -31.55 29.25 -22.17
C ASP A 506 -32.19 30.34 -21.29
N GLU A 507 -32.56 31.48 -21.89
CA GLU A 507 -33.28 32.53 -21.19
C GLU A 507 -34.76 32.19 -21.00
N GLU A 508 -35.28 32.47 -19.81
CA GLU A 508 -36.66 32.17 -19.42
C GLU A 508 -37.69 32.77 -20.40
N TYR A 509 -37.54 34.04 -20.76
CA TYR A 509 -38.47 34.72 -21.66
C TYR A 509 -38.34 34.26 -23.12
N PHE A 510 -37.19 33.70 -23.52
CA PHE A 510 -37.04 33.06 -24.82
C PHE A 510 -37.93 31.81 -24.87
N GLN A 511 -37.84 30.95 -23.85
CA GLN A 511 -38.63 29.73 -23.77
C GLN A 511 -40.13 30.03 -23.65
N LYS A 512 -40.53 31.04 -22.87
CA LYS A 512 -41.93 31.48 -22.79
C LYS A 512 -42.45 31.96 -24.15
N ALA A 513 -41.72 32.82 -24.85
CA ALA A 513 -42.11 33.32 -26.15
C ALA A 513 -42.22 32.18 -27.17
N LYS A 514 -41.27 31.25 -27.18
CA LYS A 514 -41.28 30.06 -28.05
C LYS A 514 -42.53 29.19 -27.82
N LYS A 515 -42.88 28.91 -26.56
CA LYS A 515 -44.10 28.17 -26.21
C LYS A 515 -45.36 28.90 -26.69
N ARG A 516 -45.40 30.23 -26.59
CA ARG A 516 -46.53 31.03 -27.08
C ARG A 516 -46.66 31.02 -28.60
N ILE A 517 -45.54 31.13 -29.31
CA ILE A 517 -45.49 31.01 -30.77
C ILE A 517 -46.07 29.68 -31.22
N GLN A 518 -45.56 28.59 -30.64
CA GLN A 518 -46.02 27.23 -30.96
C GLN A 518 -47.52 27.07 -30.72
N ALA A 519 -48.04 27.53 -29.57
CA ALA A 519 -49.47 27.44 -29.26
C ALA A 519 -50.35 28.24 -30.25
N ILE A 520 -49.90 29.40 -30.72
CA ILE A 520 -50.64 30.18 -31.72
C ILE A 520 -50.60 29.49 -33.09
N GLU A 521 -49.44 28.96 -33.48
CA GLU A 521 -49.25 28.27 -34.76
C GLU A 521 -49.99 26.92 -34.82
N GLU A 522 -50.20 26.25 -33.69
CA GLU A 522 -51.03 25.02 -33.61
C GLU A 522 -52.53 25.28 -33.70
N ILE A 523 -52.99 26.47 -33.32
CA ILE A 523 -54.41 26.87 -33.39
C ILE A 523 -54.80 27.38 -34.79
N GLN A 524 -53.84 27.94 -35.52
CA GLN A 524 -53.99 28.42 -36.91
C GLN A 524 -53.96 27.27 -37.90
#